data_AF-A0A0C3H0P1-F1
#
_entry.id   AF-A0A0C3H0P1-F1
#
_cell.length_a   1.000
_cell.length_b   1.000
_cell.length_c   1.000
_cell.angle_alpha   90.00
_cell.angle_beta   90.00
_cell.angle_gamma   90.00
#
_symmetry.space_group_name_H-M   'P 1'
#
loop_
_entity.id
_entity.type
_entity.pdbx_description
1 polymer ?
#
loop_
_entity_poly.entity_id
_entity_poly.type
_entity_poly.pdbx_seq_one_letter_code
_entity_poly.pdbx_strand_id
1 'polypeptide(L)'
;MGNDDSVSDLQRRLDLLPPDLERSYDAILDTLDPFYFEHAAQYFKLMGAWKGPPSALMFSFADEDVNFGLVQPIGQISEDTMKARLDTVRRRINSRCKGLLEITDMNLYSTEPQAPADDPDSLDYDLAVHRVQYLHKSVKDYIEAPGMAQKLDSAVGNFDCYLHLCSAHLFLTKTLPLASMSAVEMYRLAKIVRTCLEYAAKVSQTGEKTLLAHIDEIHRILTQELRRDLFEEFRDLEIRIKTLKQWIWSGCNPGVPSLIVRTGIVPYVRARLGHGAITADSGNVLKTPDTKQKVKKRDLILSKFRSKQSADSEPQKGWPLLLDALVTRPLNLEMFVCLLDRGADPNIALKKSGTTVWIEVLHRAVSDCIFLADDLTDEEDKWRKWTPIIRTFFDHGATVTKEVYGKVRRRTDGGWLDRDKMYQALVSLKSGDENSAMKHLREAVFVLLT
;
A
#
# COMPACT_ATOMS: atom_id res chain seq x y z
N MET A 1 2.78 38.52 20.02
CA MET A 1 2.20 39.66 20.76
C MET A 1 3.03 40.89 20.42
N GLY A 2 2.44 42.00 19.97
CA GLY A 2 3.24 43.13 19.47
C GLY A 2 2.54 44.43 19.07
N ASN A 3 1.26 44.63 19.43
CA ASN A 3 0.51 45.84 19.04
C ASN A 3 0.05 46.71 20.23
N ASP A 4 0.14 46.21 21.48
CA ASP A 4 -0.31 46.91 22.71
C ASP A 4 -1.75 47.46 22.62
N ASP A 5 -2.63 46.73 21.93
CA ASP A 5 -4.03 47.12 21.67
C ASP A 5 -4.81 47.28 22.99
N SER A 6 -5.59 48.36 23.12
CA SER A 6 -6.48 48.53 24.27
C SER A 6 -7.63 47.53 24.25
N VAL A 7 -8.31 47.32 25.39
CA VAL A 7 -9.50 46.44 25.45
C VAL A 7 -10.60 46.90 24.45
N SER A 8 -10.75 48.21 24.25
CA SER A 8 -11.62 48.79 23.22
C SER A 8 -11.16 48.49 21.79
N ASP A 9 -9.86 48.47 21.51
CA ASP A 9 -9.33 48.11 20.20
C ASP A 9 -9.50 46.62 19.91
N LEU A 10 -9.28 45.76 20.93
CA LEU A 10 -9.55 44.34 20.84
C LEU A 10 -11.04 44.05 20.58
N GLN A 11 -11.96 44.72 21.28
CA GLN A 11 -13.39 44.61 21.02
C GLN A 11 -13.74 45.06 19.60
N ARG A 12 -13.23 46.22 19.17
CA ARG A 12 -13.46 46.73 17.80
C ARG A 12 -12.89 45.80 16.73
N ARG A 13 -11.77 45.13 16.98
CA ARG A 13 -11.20 44.11 16.08
C ARG A 13 -12.03 42.83 16.06
N LEU A 14 -12.62 42.43 17.19
CA LEU A 14 -13.56 41.32 17.28
C LEU A 14 -14.84 41.61 16.49
N ASP A 15 -15.40 42.83 16.63
CA ASP A 15 -16.61 43.28 15.92
C ASP A 15 -16.39 43.42 14.39
N LEU A 16 -15.13 43.46 13.94
CA LEU A 16 -14.74 43.45 12.52
C LEU A 16 -14.54 42.04 11.95
N LEU A 17 -14.54 40.99 12.78
CA LEU A 17 -14.46 39.61 12.29
C LEU A 17 -15.78 39.22 11.62
N PRO A 18 -15.75 38.42 10.54
CA PRO A 18 -16.97 37.89 9.94
C PRO A 18 -17.77 37.07 10.97
N PRO A 19 -19.11 37.22 11.03
CA PRO A 19 -19.97 36.39 11.89
C PRO A 19 -20.05 34.92 11.43
N ASP A 20 -19.45 34.64 10.27
CA ASP A 20 -19.38 33.35 9.60
C ASP A 20 -17.94 32.82 9.71
N LEU A 21 -17.80 31.58 10.18
CA LEU A 21 -16.51 30.97 10.49
C LEU A 21 -15.70 30.68 9.21
N GLU A 22 -16.36 30.33 8.11
CA GLU A 22 -15.70 30.07 6.82
C GLU A 22 -15.07 31.36 6.28
N ARG A 23 -15.83 32.47 6.32
CA ARG A 23 -15.32 33.80 5.93
C ARG A 23 -14.16 34.28 6.80
N SER A 24 -14.13 33.86 8.06
CA SER A 24 -13.00 34.14 8.95
C SER A 24 -11.74 33.39 8.52
N TYR A 25 -11.87 32.17 7.98
CA TYR A 25 -10.75 31.44 7.40
C TYR A 25 -10.33 31.98 6.03
N ASP A 26 -11.27 32.41 5.18
CA ASP A 26 -10.94 33.14 3.94
C ASP A 26 -10.13 34.40 4.26
N ALA A 27 -10.59 35.22 5.21
CA ALA A 27 -9.89 36.43 5.62
C ALA A 27 -8.46 36.15 6.13
N ILE A 28 -8.23 35.02 6.83
CA ILE A 28 -6.88 34.61 7.24
C ILE A 28 -6.03 34.23 6.03
N LEU A 29 -6.54 33.40 5.13
CA LEU A 29 -5.81 32.92 3.96
C LEU A 29 -5.52 34.05 2.95
N ASP A 30 -6.45 34.97 2.76
CA ASP A 30 -6.31 36.12 1.86
C ASP A 30 -5.35 37.19 2.42
N THR A 31 -4.89 37.09 3.69
CA THR A 31 -3.76 37.89 4.20
C THR A 31 -2.39 37.35 3.78
N LEU A 32 -2.32 36.17 3.17
CA LEU A 32 -1.07 35.60 2.68
C LEU A 32 -0.69 36.21 1.33
N ASP A 33 0.58 36.59 1.19
CA ASP A 33 1.17 36.82 -0.13
C ASP A 33 1.02 35.54 -0.97
N PRO A 34 0.74 35.63 -2.29
CA PRO A 34 0.56 34.47 -3.16
C PRO A 34 1.65 33.39 -3.04
N PHE A 35 2.92 33.79 -2.86
CA PHE A 35 4.04 32.86 -2.66
C PHE A 35 3.91 32.04 -1.36
N TYR A 36 3.39 32.65 -0.28
CA TYR A 36 3.14 31.93 0.97
C TYR A 36 1.82 31.15 0.94
N PHE A 37 0.82 31.62 0.18
CA PHE A 37 -0.42 30.87 -0.04
C PHE A 37 -0.16 29.55 -0.78
N GLU A 38 0.68 29.56 -1.83
CA GLU A 38 1.12 28.33 -2.52
C GLU A 38 1.72 27.31 -1.54
N HIS A 39 2.67 27.72 -0.70
CA HIS A 39 3.26 26.83 0.31
C HIS A 39 2.26 26.35 1.37
N ALA A 40 1.34 27.22 1.82
CA ALA A 40 0.29 26.83 2.75
C ALA A 40 -0.63 25.77 2.12
N ALA A 41 -0.98 25.95 0.84
CA ALA A 41 -1.76 24.99 0.07
C ALA A 41 -1.03 23.65 -0.09
N GLN A 42 0.28 23.64 -0.38
CA GLN A 42 1.11 22.42 -0.36
C GLN A 42 1.05 21.71 1.00
N TYR A 43 1.09 22.46 2.12
CA TYR A 43 1.00 21.90 3.47
C TYR A 43 -0.37 21.28 3.74
N PHE A 44 -1.46 21.90 3.29
CA PHE A 44 -2.81 21.31 3.39
C PHE A 44 -2.97 20.06 2.51
N LYS A 45 -2.40 20.06 1.30
CA LYS A 45 -2.38 18.87 0.41
C LYS A 45 -1.56 17.71 0.99
N LEU A 46 -0.47 18.00 1.70
CA LEU A 46 0.27 17.02 2.49
C LEU A 46 -0.58 16.50 3.67
N MET A 47 -1.16 17.39 4.48
CA MET A 47 -2.01 17.02 5.61
C MET A 47 -3.20 16.13 5.21
N GLY A 48 -3.83 16.38 4.07
CA GLY A 48 -4.92 15.55 3.53
C GLY A 48 -4.47 14.21 2.92
N ALA A 49 -3.17 13.99 2.71
CA ALA A 49 -2.64 12.75 2.15
C ALA A 49 -2.31 11.68 3.22
N TRP A 50 -2.02 12.09 4.46
CA TRP A 50 -1.87 11.19 5.60
C TRP A 50 -3.22 10.66 6.12
N LYS A 51 -3.22 9.50 6.80
CA LYS A 51 -4.44 8.93 7.39
C LYS A 51 -4.76 9.52 8.77
N GLY A 52 -3.77 10.15 9.41
CA GLY A 52 -3.89 10.85 10.69
C GLY A 52 -2.81 11.92 10.85
N PRO A 53 -2.79 12.67 11.98
CA PRO A 53 -1.83 13.74 12.22
C PRO A 53 -0.37 13.24 12.12
N PRO A 54 0.45 13.71 11.18
CA PRO A 54 1.81 13.20 10.99
C PRO A 54 2.74 13.68 12.11
N SER A 55 3.85 12.96 12.31
CA SER A 55 4.98 13.47 13.08
C SER A 55 5.51 14.76 12.46
N ALA A 56 5.82 15.77 13.28
CA ALA A 56 6.43 17.01 12.82
C ALA A 56 7.83 16.81 12.22
N LEU A 57 8.58 15.79 12.66
CA LEU A 57 9.84 15.43 12.01
C LEU A 57 9.58 14.80 10.63
N MET A 58 8.56 13.97 10.50
CA MET A 58 8.17 13.40 9.20
C MET A 58 7.66 14.46 8.23
N PHE A 59 6.89 15.43 8.74
CA PHE A 59 6.50 16.63 7.99
C PHE A 59 7.73 17.42 7.53
N SER A 60 8.77 17.53 8.37
CA SER A 60 10.05 18.18 8.01
C SER A 60 10.83 17.51 6.88
N PHE A 61 10.54 16.23 6.60
CA PHE A 61 11.16 15.50 5.49
C PHE A 61 10.32 15.60 4.21
N ALA A 62 8.98 15.74 4.34
CA ALA A 62 8.09 15.95 3.21
C ALA A 62 8.12 17.41 2.68
N ASP A 63 8.46 18.38 3.54
CA ASP A 63 8.70 19.80 3.25
C ASP A 63 10.07 20.07 2.55
N GLU A 64 10.82 19.01 2.20
CA GLU A 64 12.05 19.08 1.41
C GLU A 64 11.77 18.78 -0.08
N ASP A 65 12.76 19.01 -0.95
CA ASP A 65 12.68 18.65 -2.37
C ASP A 65 12.44 17.14 -2.57
N VAL A 66 11.77 16.77 -3.68
CA VAL A 66 11.50 15.37 -4.02
C VAL A 66 12.75 14.53 -4.18
N ASN A 67 13.92 15.10 -4.48
CA ASN A 67 15.18 14.35 -4.58
C ASN A 67 15.94 14.27 -3.25
N PHE A 68 15.46 14.90 -2.18
CA PHE A 68 16.13 14.95 -0.89
C PHE A 68 16.46 13.54 -0.36
N GLY A 69 15.48 12.64 -0.31
CA GLY A 69 15.72 11.25 0.13
C GLY A 69 16.71 10.47 -0.74
N LEU A 70 16.85 10.82 -2.03
CA LEU A 70 17.82 10.19 -2.94
C LEU A 70 19.25 10.64 -2.63
N VAL A 71 19.48 11.94 -2.46
CA VAL A 71 20.84 12.51 -2.31
C VAL A 71 21.44 12.37 -0.92
N GLN A 72 20.63 12.17 0.12
CA GLN A 72 21.14 11.99 1.47
C GLN A 72 21.86 10.63 1.64
N PRO A 73 22.96 10.57 2.41
CA PRO A 73 23.66 9.33 2.73
C PRO A 73 22.82 8.44 3.67
N ILE A 74 23.17 7.16 3.76
CA ILE A 74 22.71 6.28 4.84
C ILE A 74 23.43 6.69 6.13
N GLY A 75 22.67 6.89 7.21
CA GLY A 75 23.21 7.29 8.51
C GLY A 75 22.13 7.83 9.44
N GLN A 76 22.29 7.58 10.73
CA GLN A 76 21.42 8.13 11.77
C GLN A 76 21.52 9.66 11.83
N ILE A 77 20.39 10.34 12.03
CA ILE A 77 20.33 11.79 12.25
C ILE A 77 20.70 12.07 13.72
N SER A 78 21.53 13.08 13.97
CA SER A 78 21.81 13.56 15.32
C SER A 78 20.61 14.29 15.94
N GLU A 79 20.44 14.20 17.26
CA GLU A 79 19.36 14.90 17.96
C GLU A 79 19.31 16.39 17.65
N ASP A 80 20.46 17.06 17.55
CA ASP A 80 20.53 18.49 17.26
C ASP A 80 20.00 18.83 15.86
N THR A 81 20.19 17.93 14.89
CA THR A 81 19.60 18.07 13.55
C THR A 81 18.10 17.80 13.59
N MET A 82 17.61 16.86 14.41
CA MET A 82 16.17 16.66 14.62
C MET A 82 15.53 17.90 15.26
N LYS A 83 16.13 18.46 16.32
CA LYS A 83 15.68 19.68 17.01
C LYS A 83 15.64 20.88 16.03
N ALA A 84 16.72 21.11 15.28
CA ALA A 84 16.80 22.18 14.28
C ALA A 84 15.75 22.05 13.16
N ARG A 85 15.40 20.81 12.76
CA ARG A 85 14.32 20.55 11.80
C ARG A 85 12.94 20.84 12.39
N LEU A 86 12.67 20.39 13.62
CA LEU A 86 11.42 20.67 14.34
C LEU A 86 11.20 22.19 14.52
N ASP A 87 12.21 22.94 14.96
CA ASP A 87 12.14 24.41 15.11
C ASP A 87 11.97 25.12 13.77
N THR A 88 12.50 24.54 12.68
CA THR A 88 12.30 25.08 11.33
C THR A 88 10.87 24.85 10.85
N VAL A 89 10.33 23.63 10.96
CA VAL A 89 8.93 23.36 10.60
C VAL A 89 7.96 24.15 11.46
N ARG A 90 8.18 24.26 12.77
CA ARG A 90 7.36 25.06 13.69
C ARG A 90 7.25 26.51 13.22
N ARG A 91 8.38 27.13 12.85
CA ARG A 91 8.40 28.49 12.27
C ARG A 91 7.75 28.55 10.87
N ARG A 92 8.00 27.57 10.00
CA ARG A 92 7.43 27.52 8.65
C ARG A 92 5.89 27.41 8.69
N ILE A 93 5.34 26.52 9.51
CA ILE A 93 3.90 26.34 9.75
C ILE A 93 3.28 27.62 10.32
N ASN A 94 3.84 28.18 11.39
CA ASN A 94 3.30 29.40 12.00
C ASN A 94 3.27 30.59 11.03
N SER A 95 4.29 30.71 10.16
CA SER A 95 4.38 31.78 9.16
C SER A 95 3.43 31.59 7.98
N ARG A 96 3.31 30.35 7.45
CA ARG A 96 2.54 30.03 6.23
C ARG A 96 1.07 29.78 6.50
N CYS A 97 0.75 29.03 7.55
CA CYS A 97 -0.62 28.60 7.85
C CYS A 97 -1.33 29.52 8.85
N LYS A 98 -0.65 30.52 9.44
CA LYS A 98 -1.23 31.57 10.31
C LYS A 98 -2.09 31.04 11.47
N GLY A 99 -1.76 29.86 11.99
CA GLY A 99 -2.51 29.19 13.07
C GLY A 99 -3.63 28.26 12.58
N LEU A 100 -3.82 28.05 11.28
CA LEU A 100 -4.74 27.01 10.77
C LEU A 100 -4.16 25.59 10.95
N LEU A 101 -2.83 25.47 10.93
CA LEU A 101 -2.07 24.30 11.38
C LEU A 101 -1.23 24.67 12.60
N GLU A 102 -1.01 23.70 13.48
CA GLU A 102 -0.15 23.81 14.65
C GLU A 102 0.72 22.55 14.83
N ILE A 103 1.73 22.64 15.69
CA ILE A 103 2.47 21.48 16.19
C ILE A 103 2.12 21.30 17.67
N THR A 104 1.47 20.19 17.99
CA THR A 104 1.17 19.81 19.37
C THR A 104 2.20 18.84 19.91
N ASP A 105 2.51 19.03 21.19
CA ASP A 105 3.38 18.14 21.95
C ASP A 105 2.47 17.08 22.62
N MET A 106 2.63 15.81 22.26
CA MET A 106 1.91 14.69 22.84
C MET A 106 2.29 14.58 24.33
N ASN A 107 1.31 14.86 25.19
CA ASN A 107 1.53 14.84 26.64
C ASN A 107 1.81 13.40 27.09
N LEU A 108 3.07 13.11 27.46
CA LEU A 108 3.56 11.77 27.83
C LEU A 108 2.87 11.19 29.09
N TYR A 109 2.04 11.99 29.76
CA TYR A 109 1.27 11.65 30.95
C TYR A 109 -0.23 11.40 30.68
N SER A 110 -0.68 11.47 29.43
CA SER A 110 -2.05 11.11 29.06
C SER A 110 -2.24 9.60 29.17
N THR A 111 -2.93 9.14 30.23
CA THR A 111 -3.17 7.71 30.52
C THR A 111 -4.10 7.00 29.53
N GLU A 112 -4.66 7.72 28.56
CA GLU A 112 -5.50 7.17 27.50
C GLU A 112 -4.69 6.98 26.20
N PRO A 113 -4.64 5.75 25.64
CA PRO A 113 -4.04 5.52 24.33
C PRO A 113 -4.93 6.11 23.22
N GLN A 114 -4.73 7.38 22.90
CA GLN A 114 -5.53 8.11 21.90
C GLN A 114 -5.21 7.74 20.45
N ALA A 115 -4.13 6.99 20.19
CA ALA A 115 -3.91 6.30 18.93
C ALA A 115 -4.39 4.85 19.06
N PRO A 116 -5.29 4.34 18.20
CA PRO A 116 -5.58 2.92 18.15
C PRO A 116 -4.29 2.15 17.83
N ALA A 117 -4.08 1.00 18.46
CA ALA A 117 -2.86 0.20 18.29
C ALA A 117 -2.62 -0.25 16.83
N ASP A 118 -3.65 -0.16 15.98
CA ASP A 118 -3.63 -0.48 14.56
C ASP A 118 -3.34 0.72 13.62
N ASP A 119 -3.05 1.93 14.16
CA ASP A 119 -2.74 3.11 13.33
C ASP A 119 -1.48 2.88 12.45
N PRO A 120 -1.59 2.83 11.11
CA PRO A 120 -0.45 2.61 10.22
C PRO A 120 0.51 3.80 10.15
N ASP A 121 0.11 4.99 10.63
CA ASP A 121 0.93 6.21 10.62
C ASP A 121 1.50 6.56 12.01
N SER A 122 1.16 5.79 13.07
CA SER A 122 1.82 5.86 14.38
C SER A 122 3.25 5.30 14.29
N LEU A 123 4.17 6.12 13.81
CA LEU A 123 5.58 5.85 13.99
C LEU A 123 5.94 5.93 15.48
N ASP A 124 7.06 5.29 15.80
CA ASP A 124 7.63 5.07 17.13
C ASP A 124 7.55 6.26 18.09
N TYR A 125 7.50 5.97 19.40
CA TYR A 125 7.20 6.93 20.47
C TYR A 125 8.06 8.21 20.39
N ASP A 126 9.35 8.07 20.06
CA ASP A 126 10.30 9.18 19.90
C ASP A 126 9.98 10.15 18.75
N LEU A 127 9.34 9.68 17.68
CA LEU A 127 8.88 10.54 16.58
C LEU A 127 7.44 11.02 16.75
N ALA A 128 6.66 10.34 17.61
CA ALA A 128 5.28 10.70 17.92
C ALA A 128 5.14 11.90 18.87
N VAL A 129 6.23 12.31 19.56
CA VAL A 129 6.20 13.39 20.58
C VAL A 129 5.65 14.71 20.02
N HIS A 130 5.93 15.04 18.77
CA HIS A 130 5.44 16.27 18.13
C HIS A 130 4.61 15.89 16.90
N ARG A 131 3.32 16.25 16.86
CA ARG A 131 2.42 15.99 15.72
C ARG A 131 1.96 17.30 15.08
N VAL A 132 1.86 17.31 13.76
CA VAL A 132 1.21 18.42 13.02
C VAL A 132 -0.28 18.14 12.95
N GLN A 133 -1.11 19.11 13.31
CA GLN A 133 -2.57 18.98 13.24
C GLN A 133 -3.23 20.29 12.79
N TYR A 134 -4.48 20.19 12.35
CA TYR A 134 -5.36 21.34 12.22
C TYR A 134 -5.68 21.88 13.62
N LEU A 135 -5.64 23.20 13.81
CA LEU A 135 -5.95 23.84 15.10
C LEU A 135 -7.36 23.50 15.60
N HIS A 136 -8.31 23.30 14.69
CA HIS A 136 -9.67 22.88 15.03
C HIS A 136 -10.31 22.06 13.91
N LYS A 137 -11.30 21.22 14.26
CA LYS A 137 -12.03 20.40 13.27
C LYS A 137 -12.67 21.26 12.16
N SER A 138 -13.25 22.41 12.50
CA SER A 138 -13.84 23.31 11.50
C SER A 138 -12.82 23.87 10.50
N VAL A 139 -11.54 23.99 10.87
CA VAL A 139 -10.47 24.34 9.91
C VAL A 139 -10.28 23.20 8.92
N LYS A 140 -10.24 21.95 9.39
CA LYS A 140 -10.19 20.77 8.53
C LYS A 140 -11.40 20.70 7.60
N ASP A 141 -12.61 20.79 8.16
CA ASP A 141 -13.87 20.70 7.41
C ASP A 141 -13.94 21.80 6.32
N TYR A 142 -13.44 23.02 6.59
CA TYR A 142 -13.33 24.12 5.62
C TYR A 142 -12.24 23.88 4.54
N ILE A 143 -11.06 23.40 4.92
CA ILE A 143 -9.97 23.10 3.98
C ILE A 143 -10.35 21.95 3.02
N GLU A 144 -11.12 20.97 3.50
CA GLU A 144 -11.65 19.85 2.73
C GLU A 144 -12.94 20.19 1.94
N ALA A 145 -13.52 21.39 2.13
CA ALA A 145 -14.70 21.82 1.40
C ALA A 145 -14.40 21.99 -0.11
N PRO A 146 -15.31 21.56 -1.03
CA PRO A 146 -14.99 21.49 -2.46
C PRO A 146 -14.47 22.79 -3.10
N GLY A 147 -15.01 23.94 -2.70
CA GLY A 147 -14.56 25.24 -3.22
C GLY A 147 -13.15 25.62 -2.74
N MET A 148 -12.81 25.30 -1.49
CA MET A 148 -11.47 25.53 -0.95
C MET A 148 -10.47 24.54 -1.54
N ALA A 149 -10.82 23.25 -1.62
CA ALA A 149 -9.99 22.24 -2.27
C ALA A 149 -9.61 22.66 -3.71
N GLN A 150 -10.55 23.22 -4.48
CA GLN A 150 -10.27 23.76 -5.82
C GLN A 150 -9.36 25.01 -5.80
N LYS A 151 -9.52 25.93 -4.82
CA LYS A 151 -8.63 27.10 -4.62
C LYS A 151 -7.19 26.65 -4.31
N LEU A 152 -7.03 25.63 -3.48
CA LEU A 152 -5.73 25.03 -3.13
C LEU A 152 -5.11 24.31 -4.33
N ASP A 153 -5.86 23.47 -5.05
CA ASP A 153 -5.37 22.77 -6.25
C ASP A 153 -4.86 23.74 -7.32
N SER A 154 -5.58 24.86 -7.50
CA SER A 154 -5.19 25.92 -8.45
C SER A 154 -3.90 26.65 -8.06
N ALA A 155 -3.58 26.74 -6.76
CA ALA A 155 -2.34 27.36 -6.27
C ALA A 155 -1.15 26.40 -6.23
N VAL A 156 -1.39 25.09 -6.02
CA VAL A 156 -0.37 24.06 -5.83
C VAL A 156 0.23 23.56 -7.15
N GLY A 157 -0.49 23.68 -8.26
CA GLY A 157 0.02 23.40 -9.60
C GLY A 157 0.50 21.95 -9.77
N ASN A 158 1.79 21.77 -10.09
CA ASN A 158 2.39 20.46 -10.40
C ASN A 158 2.92 19.70 -9.18
N PHE A 159 2.72 20.19 -7.96
CA PHE A 159 3.24 19.55 -6.75
C PHE A 159 2.48 18.25 -6.42
N ASP A 160 3.25 17.17 -6.26
CA ASP A 160 2.74 15.82 -5.96
C ASP A 160 3.04 15.46 -4.51
N CYS A 161 2.03 15.58 -3.64
CA CYS A 161 2.18 15.29 -2.21
C CYS A 161 2.62 13.83 -1.97
N TYR A 162 2.20 12.87 -2.79
CA TYR A 162 2.58 11.46 -2.63
C TYR A 162 4.05 11.21 -2.98
N LEU A 163 4.62 11.96 -3.95
CA LEU A 163 6.04 11.88 -4.27
C LEU A 163 6.90 12.49 -3.15
N HIS A 164 6.49 13.63 -2.58
CA HIS A 164 7.13 14.21 -1.39
C HIS A 164 7.09 13.23 -0.20
N LEU A 165 5.96 12.54 0.01
CA LEU A 165 5.85 11.50 1.02
C LEU A 165 6.77 10.31 0.73
N CYS A 166 6.95 9.90 -0.53
CA CYS A 166 7.93 8.86 -0.89
C CYS A 166 9.37 9.27 -0.58
N SER A 167 9.76 10.53 -0.90
CA SER A 167 11.07 11.09 -0.52
C SER A 167 11.29 11.07 0.99
N ALA A 168 10.27 11.48 1.76
CA ALA A 168 10.31 11.46 3.22
C ALA A 168 10.48 10.04 3.81
N HIS A 169 9.76 9.03 3.29
CA HIS A 169 9.89 7.64 3.76
C HIS A 169 11.20 6.99 3.33
N LEU A 170 11.71 7.30 2.13
CA LEU A 170 13.04 6.88 1.70
C LEU A 170 14.10 7.46 2.63
N PHE A 171 14.05 8.78 2.91
CA PHE A 171 15.00 9.39 3.83
C PHE A 171 14.91 8.74 5.21
N LEU A 172 13.71 8.64 5.80
CA LEU A 172 13.48 7.98 7.08
C LEU A 172 14.04 6.53 7.12
N THR A 173 13.92 5.78 6.01
CA THR A 173 14.52 4.44 5.86
C THR A 173 16.05 4.49 6.00
N LYS A 174 16.71 5.48 5.37
CA LYS A 174 18.17 5.71 5.47
C LYS A 174 18.65 6.10 6.88
N THR A 175 17.75 6.53 7.77
CA THR A 175 18.12 6.95 9.14
C THR A 175 18.11 5.82 10.18
N LEU A 176 17.59 4.64 9.83
CA LEU A 176 17.57 3.49 10.72
C LEU A 176 18.97 2.84 10.81
N PRO A 177 19.33 2.15 11.91
CA PRO A 177 20.61 1.45 12.04
C PRO A 177 20.59 0.12 11.27
N LEU A 178 20.57 0.19 9.93
CA LEU A 178 20.42 -0.95 9.00
C LEU A 178 21.36 -2.13 9.32
N ALA A 179 22.60 -1.85 9.72
CA ALA A 179 23.63 -2.85 10.02
C ALA A 179 23.37 -3.66 11.30
N SER A 180 22.55 -3.16 12.23
CA SER A 180 22.38 -3.72 13.58
C SER A 180 20.96 -3.58 14.12
N MET A 181 19.94 -3.82 13.28
CA MET A 181 18.53 -3.73 13.67
C MET A 181 18.11 -4.76 14.72
N SER A 182 17.40 -4.28 15.73
CA SER A 182 16.52 -5.06 16.61
C SER A 182 15.22 -5.48 15.89
N ALA A 183 14.44 -6.37 16.52
CA ALA A 183 13.14 -6.77 16.00
C ALA A 183 12.13 -5.61 15.88
N VAL A 184 12.20 -4.63 16.80
CA VAL A 184 11.36 -3.43 16.76
C VAL A 184 11.71 -2.56 15.54
N GLU A 185 13.01 -2.39 15.26
CA GLU A 185 13.48 -1.62 14.11
C GLU A 185 13.20 -2.31 12.77
N MET A 186 13.23 -3.65 12.71
CA MET A 186 12.77 -4.42 11.55
C MET A 186 11.28 -4.22 11.27
N TYR A 187 10.43 -4.32 12.30
CA TYR A 187 9.00 -4.06 12.17
C TYR A 187 8.72 -2.61 11.74
N ARG A 188 9.45 -1.65 12.33
CA ARG A 188 9.39 -0.23 11.97
C ARG A 188 9.82 0.03 10.53
N LEU A 189 10.91 -0.58 10.07
CA LEU A 189 11.34 -0.55 8.66
C LEU A 189 10.24 -1.08 7.74
N ALA A 190 9.67 -2.26 8.05
CA ALA A 190 8.63 -2.87 7.23
C ALA A 190 7.37 -1.97 7.15
N LYS A 191 7.00 -1.31 8.27
CA LYS A 191 5.94 -0.30 8.33
C LYS A 191 6.26 0.90 7.42
N ILE A 192 7.47 1.47 7.52
CA ILE A 192 7.92 2.61 6.69
C ILE A 192 7.90 2.27 5.20
N VAL A 193 8.46 1.12 4.81
CA VAL A 193 8.51 0.68 3.41
C VAL A 193 7.11 0.44 2.86
N ARG A 194 6.24 -0.27 3.58
CA ARG A 194 4.85 -0.49 3.16
C ARG A 194 4.13 0.84 2.96
N THR A 195 4.21 1.76 3.93
CA THR A 195 3.56 3.07 3.82
C THR A 195 4.15 3.90 2.66
N CYS A 196 5.45 3.82 2.39
CA CYS A 196 6.06 4.41 1.19
C CYS A 196 5.47 3.84 -0.11
N LEU A 197 5.30 2.51 -0.18
CA LEU A 197 4.74 1.84 -1.36
C LEU A 197 3.23 2.10 -1.54
N GLU A 198 2.49 2.34 -0.44
CA GLU A 198 1.10 2.80 -0.48
C GLU A 198 0.96 4.24 -1.02
N TYR A 199 1.92 5.13 -0.75
CA TYR A 199 1.98 6.46 -1.37
C TYR A 199 2.47 6.41 -2.82
N ALA A 200 3.47 5.58 -3.12
CA ALA A 200 3.99 5.35 -4.47
C ALA A 200 2.88 4.96 -5.47
N ALA A 201 1.91 4.15 -5.04
CA ALA A 201 0.76 3.73 -5.85
C ALA A 201 -0.21 4.86 -6.23
N LYS A 202 -0.05 6.06 -5.64
CA LYS A 202 -0.91 7.24 -5.86
C LYS A 202 -0.19 8.41 -6.54
N VAL A 203 1.12 8.29 -6.78
CA VAL A 203 1.92 9.31 -7.47
C VAL A 203 1.42 9.50 -8.91
N SER A 204 1.37 10.74 -9.33
CA SER A 204 0.95 11.16 -10.68
C SER A 204 1.99 10.79 -11.75
N GLN A 205 1.53 10.74 -13.01
CA GLN A 205 2.39 10.36 -14.15
C GLN A 205 3.59 11.30 -14.35
N THR A 206 3.49 12.58 -13.97
CA THR A 206 4.60 13.54 -14.03
C THR A 206 5.71 13.20 -13.03
N GLY A 207 5.36 12.62 -11.89
CA GLY A 207 6.29 12.15 -10.85
C GLY A 207 6.94 10.80 -11.12
N GLU A 208 6.48 10.04 -12.13
CA GLU A 208 6.83 8.62 -12.35
C GLU A 208 8.34 8.38 -12.40
N LYS A 209 9.09 9.18 -13.19
CA LYS A 209 10.55 9.01 -13.32
C LYS A 209 11.27 9.15 -11.97
N THR A 210 10.87 10.10 -11.16
CA THR A 210 11.44 10.35 -9.82
C THR A 210 11.01 9.26 -8.85
N LEU A 211 9.77 8.79 -8.93
CA LEU A 211 9.29 7.64 -8.15
C LEU A 211 10.09 6.38 -8.43
N LEU A 212 10.39 6.07 -9.70
CA LEU A 212 11.20 4.90 -10.05
C LEU A 212 12.55 4.93 -9.35
N ALA A 213 13.23 6.09 -9.33
CA ALA A 213 14.49 6.26 -8.60
C ALA A 213 14.35 6.05 -7.08
N HIS A 214 13.23 6.46 -6.48
CA HIS A 214 12.95 6.22 -5.06
C HIS A 214 12.80 4.73 -4.76
N ILE A 215 12.01 4.02 -5.56
CA ILE A 215 11.79 2.59 -5.36
C ILE A 215 13.06 1.80 -5.69
N ASP A 216 13.84 2.21 -6.70
CA ASP A 216 15.16 1.63 -7.00
C ASP A 216 16.11 1.77 -5.80
N GLU A 217 16.17 2.93 -5.14
CA GLU A 217 17.01 3.14 -3.95
C GLU A 217 16.50 2.38 -2.71
N ILE A 218 15.17 2.31 -2.49
CA ILE A 218 14.59 1.44 -1.44
C ILE A 218 14.96 -0.03 -1.74
N HIS A 219 14.83 -0.47 -3.00
CA HIS A 219 15.18 -1.82 -3.40
C HIS A 219 16.66 -2.11 -3.17
N ARG A 220 17.54 -1.16 -3.50
CA ARG A 220 18.98 -1.23 -3.23
C ARG A 220 19.26 -1.38 -1.73
N ILE A 221 18.68 -0.51 -0.90
CA ILE A 221 18.83 -0.55 0.56
C ILE A 221 18.39 -1.93 1.10
N LEU A 222 17.20 -2.40 0.72
CA LEU A 222 16.64 -3.65 1.21
C LEU A 222 17.42 -4.90 0.75
N THR A 223 18.16 -4.82 -0.36
CA THR A 223 18.90 -5.97 -0.92
C THR A 223 20.39 -5.98 -0.59
N GLN A 224 21.00 -4.82 -0.34
CA GLN A 224 22.45 -4.69 -0.10
C GLN A 224 22.78 -4.47 1.38
N GLU A 225 21.98 -3.69 2.10
CA GLU A 225 22.30 -3.26 3.48
C GLU A 225 21.70 -4.21 4.53
N LEU A 226 20.64 -4.95 4.17
CA LEU A 226 19.95 -5.87 5.07
C LEU A 226 20.41 -7.32 4.89
N ARG A 227 20.49 -8.04 6.02
CA ARG A 227 20.73 -9.48 6.02
C ARG A 227 19.49 -10.23 5.52
N ARG A 228 19.70 -11.36 4.82
CA ARG A 228 18.61 -12.11 4.15
C ARG A 228 17.55 -12.69 5.09
N ASP A 229 17.89 -12.87 6.37
CA ASP A 229 17.02 -13.35 7.45
C ASP A 229 15.99 -12.30 7.92
N LEU A 230 16.14 -11.03 7.57
CA LEU A 230 15.31 -9.93 8.08
C LEU A 230 13.99 -9.72 7.29
N PHE A 231 13.80 -10.46 6.19
CA PHE A 231 12.60 -10.36 5.34
C PHE A 231 11.37 -11.09 5.88
N GLU A 232 11.51 -11.87 6.95
CA GLU A 232 10.40 -12.64 7.54
C GLU A 232 9.26 -11.74 8.03
N GLU A 233 9.58 -10.59 8.64
CA GLU A 233 8.61 -9.63 9.17
C GLU A 233 7.73 -8.99 8.08
N PHE A 234 8.23 -8.87 6.84
CA PHE A 234 7.45 -8.36 5.72
C PHE A 234 6.29 -9.28 5.31
N ARG A 235 6.29 -10.57 5.71
CA ARG A 235 5.20 -11.50 5.39
C ARG A 235 3.88 -11.13 6.06
N ASP A 236 3.92 -10.57 7.27
CA ASP A 236 2.71 -10.41 8.09
C ASP A 236 2.01 -9.05 7.91
N LEU A 237 2.71 -8.05 7.37
CA LEU A 237 2.20 -6.68 7.26
C LEU A 237 1.11 -6.45 6.19
N GLU A 238 0.86 -7.41 5.28
CA GLU A 238 0.03 -7.19 4.08
C GLU A 238 -1.16 -8.15 3.91
N ILE A 239 -1.13 -9.34 4.52
CA ILE A 239 -2.08 -10.40 4.13
C ILE A 239 -3.39 -10.29 4.91
N ARG A 240 -4.38 -9.57 4.37
CA ARG A 240 -5.76 -9.58 4.91
C ARG A 240 -6.59 -10.79 4.47
N ILE A 241 -6.15 -11.54 3.45
CA ILE A 241 -6.91 -12.65 2.84
C ILE A 241 -6.50 -14.01 3.43
N LYS A 242 -7.37 -14.60 4.28
CA LYS A 242 -7.11 -15.87 4.99
C LYS A 242 -6.72 -17.05 4.08
N THR A 243 -7.25 -17.12 2.85
CA THR A 243 -6.96 -18.20 1.89
C THR A 243 -5.58 -18.08 1.24
N LEU A 244 -5.06 -16.85 1.05
CA LEU A 244 -3.71 -16.61 0.53
C LEU A 244 -2.64 -16.65 1.64
N LYS A 245 -2.99 -16.38 2.91
CA LYS A 245 -2.07 -16.55 4.06
C LYS A 245 -1.35 -17.89 4.01
N GLN A 246 -2.10 -18.98 3.78
CA GLN A 246 -1.53 -20.34 3.75
C GLN A 246 -0.47 -20.55 2.65
N TRP A 247 -0.53 -19.82 1.53
CA TRP A 247 0.45 -19.90 0.43
C TRP A 247 1.67 -19.05 0.69
N ILE A 248 1.46 -17.80 1.13
CA ILE A 248 2.54 -16.83 1.36
C ILE A 248 3.38 -17.25 2.59
N TRP A 249 2.75 -17.87 3.60
CA TRP A 249 3.45 -18.41 4.78
C TRP A 249 4.23 -19.70 4.51
N SER A 250 3.90 -20.49 3.48
CA SER A 250 4.50 -21.81 3.24
C SER A 250 5.56 -21.84 2.12
N GLY A 251 5.66 -20.76 1.34
CA GLY A 251 6.44 -20.69 0.10
C GLY A 251 7.74 -19.91 0.23
N CYS A 252 7.67 -18.59 0.13
CA CYS A 252 8.82 -17.76 -0.27
C CYS A 252 8.94 -16.48 0.56
N ASN A 253 10.17 -15.96 0.63
CA ASN A 253 10.45 -14.58 1.02
C ASN A 253 9.83 -13.64 -0.04
N PRO A 254 8.86 -12.77 0.32
CA PRO A 254 8.32 -11.77 -0.59
C PRO A 254 9.33 -10.62 -0.74
N GLY A 255 10.40 -10.87 -1.51
CA GLY A 255 11.35 -9.82 -1.86
C GLY A 255 10.65 -8.64 -2.54
N VAL A 256 11.28 -7.46 -2.53
CA VAL A 256 10.68 -6.16 -2.90
C VAL A 256 9.73 -6.17 -4.12
N PRO A 257 9.99 -6.87 -5.25
CA PRO A 257 9.03 -6.97 -6.36
C PRO A 257 7.64 -7.51 -5.97
N SER A 258 7.56 -8.41 -4.98
CA SER A 258 6.32 -8.95 -4.42
C SER A 258 5.50 -7.85 -3.74
N LEU A 259 6.13 -7.04 -2.88
CA LEU A 259 5.49 -5.91 -2.19
C LEU A 259 4.98 -4.87 -3.22
N ILE A 260 5.81 -4.52 -4.20
CA ILE A 260 5.48 -3.57 -5.28
C ILE A 260 4.26 -4.03 -6.11
N VAL A 261 4.16 -5.34 -6.38
CA VAL A 261 3.00 -5.91 -7.06
C VAL A 261 1.75 -5.84 -6.19
N ARG A 262 1.86 -6.18 -4.90
CA ARG A 262 0.72 -6.12 -3.94
C ARG A 262 0.19 -4.72 -3.75
N THR A 263 1.05 -3.71 -3.66
CA THR A 263 0.63 -2.29 -3.57
C THR A 263 0.19 -1.70 -4.90
N GLY A 264 0.36 -2.42 -6.02
CA GLY A 264 -0.22 -2.04 -7.31
C GLY A 264 0.60 -1.02 -8.12
N ILE A 265 1.91 -0.90 -7.90
CA ILE A 265 2.76 0.10 -8.57
C ILE A 265 3.14 -0.41 -9.99
N VAL A 266 2.16 -0.39 -10.89
CA VAL A 266 2.29 -0.86 -12.29
C VAL A 266 3.47 -0.20 -13.04
N PRO A 267 3.75 1.11 -12.92
CA PRO A 267 4.86 1.74 -13.64
C PRO A 267 6.23 1.11 -13.33
N TYR A 268 6.50 0.78 -12.05
CA TYR A 268 7.74 0.12 -11.67
C TYR A 268 7.85 -1.30 -12.25
N VAL A 269 6.77 -2.08 -12.16
CA VAL A 269 6.70 -3.43 -12.73
C VAL A 269 6.94 -3.37 -14.25
N ARG A 270 6.33 -2.39 -14.93
CA ARG A 270 6.53 -2.14 -16.37
C ARG A 270 7.97 -1.76 -16.70
N ALA A 271 8.60 -0.91 -15.89
CA ALA A 271 9.93 -0.35 -16.14
C ALA A 271 11.14 -1.18 -15.65
N ARG A 272 10.96 -2.16 -14.75
CA ARG A 272 12.07 -2.89 -14.10
C ARG A 272 12.04 -4.42 -14.26
N LEU A 273 10.90 -5.08 -14.02
CA LEU A 273 10.71 -6.55 -14.12
C LEU A 273 11.88 -7.40 -13.59
N GLY A 274 12.45 -8.40 -14.30
CA GLY A 274 12.53 -8.61 -15.77
C GLY A 274 11.42 -9.42 -16.47
N HIS A 275 11.78 -10.37 -17.35
CA HIS A 275 10.84 -11.24 -18.09
C HIS A 275 10.48 -12.49 -17.27
N GLY A 276 9.31 -13.10 -17.52
CA GLY A 276 8.81 -14.26 -16.77
C GLY A 276 8.06 -13.91 -15.47
N ALA A 277 8.32 -12.74 -14.89
CA ALA A 277 7.64 -12.22 -13.68
C ALA A 277 7.64 -13.18 -12.47
N ILE A 278 8.78 -13.84 -12.23
CA ILE A 278 9.01 -14.75 -11.11
C ILE A 278 10.10 -14.17 -10.20
N THR A 279 9.92 -14.20 -8.88
CA THR A 279 11.02 -13.84 -7.94
C THR A 279 11.86 -15.07 -7.60
N ALA A 280 13.18 -14.89 -7.44
CA ALA A 280 14.10 -15.98 -7.14
C ALA A 280 13.87 -16.56 -5.73
N ASP A 281 13.68 -17.87 -5.63
CA ASP A 281 13.54 -18.56 -4.35
C ASP A 281 14.88 -18.64 -3.60
N SER A 282 14.85 -18.30 -2.32
CA SER A 282 15.97 -18.50 -1.38
C SER A 282 15.81 -19.79 -0.56
N GLY A 283 15.60 -20.92 -1.24
CA GLY A 283 15.97 -22.24 -0.73
C GLY A 283 14.84 -23.15 -0.23
N ASN A 284 13.58 -22.98 -0.66
CA ASN A 284 12.54 -23.98 -0.44
C ASN A 284 11.63 -24.16 -1.66
N VAL A 285 11.63 -25.39 -2.20
CA VAL A 285 10.51 -25.92 -2.98
C VAL A 285 9.20 -25.59 -2.25
N LEU A 286 8.24 -24.96 -2.95
CA LEU A 286 6.90 -24.62 -2.45
C LEU A 286 6.31 -25.78 -1.62
N LYS A 287 6.43 -25.69 -0.30
CA LYS A 287 5.93 -26.71 0.62
C LYS A 287 4.45 -26.46 0.86
N THR A 288 3.70 -27.55 0.88
CA THR A 288 2.25 -27.49 1.13
C THR A 288 1.98 -27.08 2.58
N PRO A 289 1.05 -26.14 2.83
CA PRO A 289 0.45 -26.01 4.14
C PRO A 289 -0.34 -27.28 4.43
N ASP A 290 0.17 -28.13 5.31
CA ASP A 290 -0.47 -29.38 5.70
C ASP A 290 -1.61 -29.07 6.69
N THR A 291 -2.86 -29.28 6.28
CA THR A 291 -4.07 -28.85 7.00
C THR A 291 -4.32 -29.55 8.34
N LYS A 292 -3.33 -30.29 8.87
CA LYS A 292 -3.41 -31.07 10.11
C LYS A 292 -2.23 -30.87 11.08
N GLN A 293 -1.44 -29.80 10.96
CA GLN A 293 -0.40 -29.51 11.97
C GLN A 293 -0.88 -28.56 13.08
N LYS A 294 -1.29 -29.16 14.21
CA LYS A 294 -1.17 -28.49 15.52
C LYS A 294 0.32 -28.21 15.75
N VAL A 295 0.72 -26.94 15.73
CA VAL A 295 2.12 -26.52 15.96
C VAL A 295 2.60 -27.05 17.31
N LYS A 296 3.43 -28.10 17.28
CA LYS A 296 4.18 -28.56 18.45
C LYS A 296 5.49 -27.80 18.51
N LYS A 297 5.74 -27.14 19.64
CA LYS A 297 6.91 -26.30 19.96
C LYS A 297 8.32 -26.97 19.85
N ARG A 298 8.46 -28.15 19.23
CA ARG A 298 9.69 -28.96 19.24
C ARG A 298 10.43 -29.05 17.90
N ASP A 299 9.80 -28.76 16.78
CA ASP A 299 10.43 -28.99 15.46
C ASP A 299 11.39 -27.87 15.02
N LEU A 300 11.48 -26.77 15.78
CA LEU A 300 12.41 -25.66 15.54
C LEU A 300 13.90 -26.02 15.78
N ILE A 301 14.19 -27.19 16.37
CA ILE A 301 15.55 -27.58 16.78
C ILE A 301 16.24 -28.50 15.73
N LEU A 302 15.49 -29.18 14.86
CA LEU A 302 16.05 -30.18 13.93
C LEU A 302 16.40 -29.65 12.53
N SER A 303 16.06 -28.41 12.19
CA SER A 303 16.39 -27.81 10.89
C SER A 303 17.89 -27.54 10.67
N LYS A 304 18.72 -27.60 11.71
CA LYS A 304 20.18 -27.38 11.62
C LYS A 304 20.99 -28.60 11.13
N PHE A 305 20.38 -29.77 10.90
CA PHE A 305 21.07 -30.98 10.43
C PHE A 305 20.47 -31.58 9.16
N ARG A 306 20.70 -30.91 8.01
CA ARG A 306 20.76 -31.60 6.70
C ARG A 306 21.49 -30.78 5.64
N SER A 307 22.82 -30.94 5.59
CA SER A 307 23.56 -30.80 4.34
C SER A 307 23.91 -32.20 3.81
N LYS A 308 23.48 -32.51 2.59
CA LYS A 308 24.21 -33.28 1.55
C LYS A 308 23.31 -33.62 0.36
N GLN A 309 23.77 -33.18 -0.81
CA GLN A 309 23.69 -33.83 -2.12
C GLN A 309 22.42 -34.57 -2.55
N SER A 310 21.78 -34.05 -3.60
CA SER A 310 21.60 -34.81 -4.84
C SER A 310 21.68 -33.85 -6.02
N ALA A 311 22.54 -34.16 -7.00
CA ALA A 311 22.61 -33.41 -8.25
C ALA A 311 21.65 -34.05 -9.26
N ASP A 312 20.44 -33.51 -9.34
CA ASP A 312 19.57 -33.55 -10.51
C ASP A 312 18.96 -32.16 -10.61
N SER A 313 19.07 -31.50 -11.76
CA SER A 313 18.70 -30.10 -11.91
C SER A 313 17.17 -29.93 -12.01
N GLU A 314 16.48 -29.96 -10.87
CA GLU A 314 15.14 -29.37 -10.79
C GLU A 314 15.22 -27.89 -11.21
N PRO A 315 14.29 -27.39 -12.06
CA PRO A 315 14.24 -25.97 -12.39
C PRO A 315 14.01 -25.15 -11.11
N GLN A 316 14.73 -24.04 -10.95
CA GLN A 316 14.58 -23.13 -9.82
C GLN A 316 13.13 -22.61 -9.75
N LYS A 317 12.34 -23.15 -8.82
CA LYS A 317 10.93 -22.78 -8.61
C LYS A 317 10.84 -21.46 -7.85
N GLY A 318 10.95 -20.36 -8.58
CA GLY A 318 10.66 -19.04 -8.03
C GLY A 318 9.16 -18.80 -7.78
N TRP A 319 8.83 -17.71 -7.10
CA TRP A 319 7.45 -17.33 -6.78
C TRP A 319 6.80 -16.52 -7.91
N PRO A 320 5.64 -16.95 -8.45
CA PRO A 320 4.96 -16.25 -9.55
C PRO A 320 4.19 -15.02 -9.03
N LEU A 321 4.60 -13.83 -9.48
CA LEU A 321 4.04 -12.55 -9.02
C LEU A 321 2.54 -12.35 -9.35
N LEU A 322 1.99 -13.14 -10.29
CA LEU A 322 0.54 -13.18 -10.52
C LEU A 322 -0.27 -13.57 -9.27
N LEU A 323 0.32 -14.29 -8.30
CA LEU A 323 -0.34 -14.58 -7.01
C LEU A 323 -0.36 -13.37 -6.07
N ASP A 324 0.61 -12.47 -6.19
CA ASP A 324 0.67 -11.24 -5.39
C ASP A 324 -0.36 -10.21 -5.87
N ALA A 325 -0.61 -10.16 -7.18
CA ALA A 325 -1.67 -9.31 -7.76
C ALA A 325 -3.09 -9.69 -7.28
N LEU A 326 -3.30 -10.92 -6.77
CA LEU A 326 -4.56 -11.35 -6.14
C LEU A 326 -4.79 -10.74 -4.73
N VAL A 327 -3.78 -10.09 -4.15
CA VAL A 327 -3.83 -9.47 -2.82
C VAL A 327 -4.25 -8.00 -2.90
N THR A 328 -3.91 -7.32 -4.00
CA THR A 328 -4.21 -5.89 -4.23
C THR A 328 -5.70 -5.59 -4.09
N ARG A 329 -6.04 -4.51 -3.38
CA ARG A 329 -7.42 -4.04 -3.21
C ARG A 329 -7.54 -2.54 -3.49
N PRO A 330 -8.41 -2.10 -4.43
CA PRO A 330 -9.19 -2.93 -5.36
C PRO A 330 -8.28 -3.74 -6.30
N LEU A 331 -8.83 -4.77 -6.97
CA LEU A 331 -8.08 -5.56 -7.94
C LEU A 331 -7.57 -4.65 -9.07
N ASN A 332 -6.28 -4.73 -9.36
CA ASN A 332 -5.64 -3.89 -10.37
C ASN A 332 -5.49 -4.68 -11.69
N LEU A 333 -6.40 -4.44 -12.65
CA LEU A 333 -6.36 -5.07 -13.98
C LEU A 333 -5.04 -4.79 -14.71
N GLU A 334 -4.54 -3.55 -14.68
CA GLU A 334 -3.29 -3.19 -15.33
C GLU A 334 -2.10 -3.96 -14.76
N MET A 335 -2.12 -4.33 -13.48
CA MET A 335 -1.08 -5.17 -12.89
C MET A 335 -1.09 -6.59 -13.49
N PHE A 336 -2.26 -7.20 -13.68
CA PHE A 336 -2.36 -8.51 -14.34
C PHE A 336 -1.90 -8.45 -15.79
N VAL A 337 -2.36 -7.44 -16.56
CA VAL A 337 -1.92 -7.19 -17.94
C VAL A 337 -0.40 -7.04 -17.99
N CYS A 338 0.16 -6.13 -17.18
CA CYS A 338 1.60 -5.86 -17.14
C CYS A 338 2.45 -7.09 -16.76
N LEU A 339 1.99 -7.94 -15.84
CA LEU A 339 2.70 -9.18 -15.50
C LEU A 339 2.64 -10.20 -16.65
N LEU A 340 1.47 -10.40 -17.25
CA LEU A 340 1.26 -11.34 -18.35
C LEU A 340 2.00 -10.94 -19.63
N ASP A 341 1.92 -9.66 -20.03
CA ASP A 341 2.67 -9.09 -21.17
C ASP A 341 4.20 -9.26 -20.98
N ARG A 342 4.66 -9.26 -19.73
CA ARG A 342 6.06 -9.50 -19.36
C ARG A 342 6.43 -10.98 -19.27
N GLY A 343 5.56 -11.88 -19.73
CA GLY A 343 5.82 -13.32 -19.84
C GLY A 343 5.49 -14.14 -18.59
N ALA A 344 4.66 -13.63 -17.67
CA ALA A 344 4.16 -14.46 -16.57
C ALA A 344 3.32 -15.61 -17.12
N ASP A 345 3.74 -16.86 -16.90
CA ASP A 345 2.95 -18.02 -17.38
C ASP A 345 1.77 -18.31 -16.43
N PRO A 346 0.51 -18.18 -16.88
CA PRO A 346 -0.66 -18.48 -16.05
C PRO A 346 -0.81 -19.98 -15.73
N ASN A 347 -0.14 -20.86 -16.46
CA ASN A 347 -0.19 -22.31 -16.27
C ASN A 347 0.93 -22.86 -15.37
N ILE A 348 1.78 -22.01 -14.77
CA ILE A 348 2.82 -22.43 -13.80
C ILE A 348 2.20 -23.29 -12.69
N ALA A 349 2.69 -24.51 -12.56
CA ALA A 349 2.21 -25.48 -11.57
C ALA A 349 2.79 -25.20 -10.16
N LEU A 350 1.91 -24.78 -9.25
CA LEU A 350 2.20 -24.50 -7.84
C LEU A 350 2.32 -25.78 -6.99
N LYS A 351 1.78 -26.90 -7.47
CA LYS A 351 1.72 -28.19 -6.75
C LYS A 351 1.96 -29.37 -7.68
N LYS A 352 2.48 -30.47 -7.12
CA LYS A 352 2.46 -31.81 -7.75
C LYS A 352 1.06 -32.31 -8.13
N SER A 353 -0.01 -31.73 -7.57
CA SER A 353 -1.41 -31.99 -7.98
C SER A 353 -1.82 -31.33 -9.30
N GLY A 354 -0.92 -30.59 -9.97
CA GLY A 354 -1.23 -29.81 -11.17
C GLY A 354 -2.22 -28.67 -10.89
N THR A 355 -2.13 -28.06 -9.71
CA THR A 355 -2.77 -26.78 -9.42
C THR A 355 -1.87 -25.68 -9.97
N THR A 356 -2.42 -24.80 -10.81
CA THR A 356 -1.69 -23.73 -11.48
C THR A 356 -2.03 -22.36 -10.91
N VAL A 357 -1.26 -21.33 -11.25
CA VAL A 357 -1.61 -19.92 -10.96
C VAL A 357 -3.04 -19.62 -11.43
N TRP A 358 -3.39 -20.00 -12.66
CA TRP A 358 -4.73 -19.84 -13.23
C TRP A 358 -5.85 -20.50 -12.39
N ILE A 359 -5.59 -21.66 -11.79
CA ILE A 359 -6.57 -22.31 -10.88
C ILE A 359 -6.78 -21.50 -9.60
N GLU A 360 -5.74 -20.88 -9.04
CA GLU A 360 -5.88 -20.01 -7.86
C GLU A 360 -6.55 -18.67 -8.21
N VAL A 361 -6.32 -18.12 -9.41
CA VAL A 361 -7.01 -16.92 -9.93
C VAL A 361 -8.51 -17.18 -10.07
N LEU A 362 -8.91 -18.29 -10.72
CA LEU A 362 -10.32 -18.70 -10.80
C LEU A 362 -10.94 -18.98 -9.42
N HIS A 363 -10.19 -19.64 -8.53
CA HIS A 363 -10.64 -19.88 -7.15
C HIS A 363 -10.86 -18.58 -6.37
N ARG A 364 -9.99 -17.57 -6.55
CA ARG A 364 -10.15 -16.23 -5.97
C ARG A 364 -11.37 -15.52 -6.53
N ALA A 365 -11.58 -15.54 -7.86
CA ALA A 365 -12.72 -14.91 -8.53
C ALA A 365 -14.05 -15.49 -8.04
N VAL A 366 -14.19 -16.82 -8.03
CA VAL A 366 -15.35 -17.52 -7.46
C VAL A 366 -15.54 -17.17 -5.99
N SER A 367 -14.46 -17.16 -5.19
CA SER A 367 -14.54 -16.86 -3.76
C SER A 367 -15.01 -15.42 -3.49
N ASP A 368 -14.61 -14.45 -4.31
CA ASP A 368 -15.04 -13.06 -4.18
C ASP A 368 -16.50 -12.86 -4.59
N CYS A 369 -16.98 -13.59 -5.60
CA CYS A 369 -18.38 -13.52 -5.98
C CYS A 369 -19.30 -14.14 -4.93
N ILE A 370 -18.92 -15.31 -4.37
CA ILE A 370 -19.73 -16.07 -3.41
C ILE A 370 -19.62 -15.55 -1.96
N PHE A 371 -18.40 -15.23 -1.48
CA PHE A 371 -18.16 -15.03 -0.04
C PHE A 371 -17.82 -13.59 0.38
N LEU A 372 -17.52 -12.67 -0.54
CA LEU A 372 -17.40 -11.25 -0.17
C LEU A 372 -18.77 -10.57 -0.23
N ALA A 373 -19.35 -10.41 0.95
CA ALA A 373 -20.40 -9.45 1.21
C ALA A 373 -19.79 -8.04 1.30
N ASP A 374 -19.60 -7.38 0.14
CA ASP A 374 -19.75 -5.93 0.08
C ASP A 374 -21.26 -5.70 -0.09
N ASP A 375 -21.95 -5.32 0.99
CA ASP A 375 -23.42 -5.33 1.18
C ASP A 375 -24.24 -4.44 0.21
N LEU A 376 -23.60 -3.85 -0.82
CA LEU A 376 -24.16 -2.84 -1.72
C LEU A 376 -23.84 -3.09 -3.21
N THR A 377 -23.32 -4.26 -3.61
CA THR A 377 -23.03 -4.56 -5.04
C THR A 377 -23.68 -5.85 -5.53
N ASP A 378 -24.30 -5.78 -6.71
CA ASP A 378 -24.90 -6.92 -7.41
C ASP A 378 -23.83 -8.00 -7.71
N GLU A 379 -24.22 -9.28 -7.73
CA GLU A 379 -23.36 -10.36 -8.23
C GLU A 379 -22.88 -10.11 -9.66
N GLU A 380 -23.70 -9.43 -10.48
CA GLU A 380 -23.32 -9.00 -11.82
C GLU A 380 -22.11 -8.05 -11.78
N ASP A 381 -22.07 -7.10 -10.85
CA ASP A 381 -20.95 -6.17 -10.67
C ASP A 381 -19.68 -6.86 -10.14
N LYS A 382 -19.83 -7.91 -9.33
CA LYS A 382 -18.68 -8.71 -8.85
C LYS A 382 -18.00 -9.46 -9.99
N TRP A 383 -18.78 -10.14 -10.85
CA TRP A 383 -18.22 -10.82 -12.02
C TRP A 383 -17.70 -9.83 -13.08
N ARG A 384 -18.36 -8.70 -13.30
CA ARG A 384 -17.88 -7.63 -14.20
C ARG A 384 -16.46 -7.13 -13.84
N LYS A 385 -16.08 -7.11 -12.56
CA LYS A 385 -14.70 -6.78 -12.11
C LYS A 385 -13.67 -7.85 -12.51
N TRP A 386 -14.06 -9.12 -12.55
CA TRP A 386 -13.16 -10.25 -12.87
C TRP A 386 -13.11 -10.60 -14.37
N THR A 387 -14.16 -10.30 -15.14
CA THR A 387 -14.24 -10.63 -16.57
C THR A 387 -13.03 -10.12 -17.37
N PRO A 388 -12.60 -8.84 -17.26
CA PRO A 388 -11.41 -8.36 -17.99
C PRO A 388 -10.14 -9.14 -17.62
N ILE A 389 -9.93 -9.43 -16.33
CA ILE A 389 -8.77 -10.20 -15.85
C ILE A 389 -8.79 -11.61 -16.44
N ILE A 390 -9.94 -12.30 -16.37
CA ILE A 390 -10.13 -13.65 -16.94
C ILE A 390 -9.85 -13.67 -18.45
N ARG A 391 -10.29 -12.65 -19.19
CA ARG A 391 -10.01 -12.52 -20.63
C ARG A 391 -8.51 -12.34 -20.88
N THR A 392 -7.83 -11.43 -20.16
CA THR A 392 -6.37 -11.25 -20.27
C THR A 392 -5.60 -12.55 -20.04
N PHE A 393 -6.04 -13.38 -19.09
CA PHE A 393 -5.46 -14.71 -18.86
C PHE A 393 -5.66 -15.65 -20.06
N PHE A 394 -6.82 -15.64 -20.73
CA PHE A 394 -7.05 -16.45 -21.94
C PHE A 394 -6.21 -16.01 -23.13
N ASP A 395 -6.05 -14.69 -23.32
CA ASP A 395 -5.19 -14.11 -24.36
C ASP A 395 -3.73 -14.55 -24.17
N HIS A 396 -3.32 -14.76 -22.91
CA HIS A 396 -2.02 -15.30 -22.51
C HIS A 396 -1.99 -16.83 -22.33
N GLY A 397 -2.91 -17.56 -22.97
CA GLY A 397 -2.85 -19.02 -23.06
C GLY A 397 -3.33 -19.79 -21.84
N ALA A 398 -4.09 -19.17 -20.92
CA ALA A 398 -4.70 -19.90 -19.81
C ALA A 398 -5.64 -21.02 -20.30
N THR A 399 -5.50 -22.19 -19.69
CA THR A 399 -6.17 -23.42 -20.14
C THR A 399 -7.63 -23.51 -19.66
N VAL A 400 -8.55 -23.84 -20.58
CA VAL A 400 -9.96 -24.10 -20.27
C VAL A 400 -10.22 -25.60 -20.43
N THR A 401 -10.18 -26.33 -19.32
CA THR A 401 -10.48 -27.77 -19.31
C THR A 401 -11.44 -28.13 -18.17
N LYS A 402 -12.19 -29.23 -18.33
CA LYS A 402 -13.03 -29.76 -17.25
C LYS A 402 -12.23 -30.22 -16.02
N GLU A 403 -10.91 -30.38 -16.13
CA GLU A 403 -10.02 -30.73 -15.01
C GLU A 403 -9.63 -29.50 -14.17
N VAL A 404 -9.28 -28.38 -14.82
CA VAL A 404 -9.00 -27.08 -14.18
C VAL A 404 -10.15 -26.72 -13.23
N TYR A 405 -11.38 -26.74 -13.74
CA TYR A 405 -12.57 -26.50 -12.92
C TYR A 405 -12.72 -27.54 -11.79
N GLY A 406 -12.49 -28.82 -12.08
CA GLY A 406 -12.57 -29.89 -11.09
C GLY A 406 -11.56 -29.72 -9.94
N LYS A 407 -10.51 -28.91 -10.12
CA LYS A 407 -9.61 -28.47 -9.04
C LYS A 407 -10.14 -27.22 -8.31
N VAL A 408 -10.69 -26.23 -9.03
CA VAL A 408 -11.34 -25.04 -8.44
C VAL A 408 -12.46 -25.44 -7.47
N ARG A 409 -13.44 -26.26 -7.90
CA ARG A 409 -14.56 -26.72 -7.05
C ARG A 409 -14.11 -27.52 -5.82
N ARG A 410 -13.00 -28.26 -5.92
CA ARG A 410 -12.42 -28.96 -4.76
C ARG A 410 -11.70 -28.04 -3.77
N ARG A 411 -11.42 -26.79 -4.15
CA ARG A 411 -10.81 -25.77 -3.26
C ARG A 411 -11.83 -24.86 -2.58
N THR A 412 -13.07 -24.80 -3.06
CA THR A 412 -14.15 -23.98 -2.47
C THR A 412 -14.94 -24.70 -1.37
N ASP A 413 -14.43 -25.82 -0.83
CA ASP A 413 -14.95 -26.57 0.32
C ASP A 413 -16.47 -26.81 0.37
N GLY A 414 -17.10 -27.02 -0.79
CA GLY A 414 -18.49 -27.46 -0.85
C GLY A 414 -19.06 -27.52 -2.27
N GLY A 415 -20.32 -27.99 -2.36
CA GLY A 415 -21.04 -28.20 -3.62
C GLY A 415 -21.50 -26.94 -4.35
N TRP A 416 -21.06 -25.76 -3.90
CA TRP A 416 -21.54 -24.41 -4.23
C TRP A 416 -21.43 -23.94 -5.69
N LEU A 417 -21.03 -24.81 -6.61
CA LEU A 417 -20.72 -24.41 -7.98
C LEU A 417 -21.06 -25.56 -8.95
N ASP A 418 -21.91 -25.28 -9.93
CA ASP A 418 -22.19 -26.22 -11.01
C ASP A 418 -21.00 -26.30 -11.98
N ARG A 419 -20.65 -27.54 -12.35
CA ARG A 419 -19.47 -27.84 -13.15
C ARG A 419 -19.62 -27.48 -14.61
N ASP A 420 -20.76 -27.83 -15.19
CA ASP A 420 -20.98 -27.68 -16.61
C ASP A 420 -21.40 -26.24 -16.93
N LYS A 421 -22.13 -25.57 -16.03
CA LYS A 421 -22.40 -24.12 -16.12
C LYS A 421 -21.15 -23.25 -16.02
N MET A 422 -20.28 -23.46 -15.03
CA MET A 422 -19.03 -22.69 -14.96
C MET A 422 -18.10 -22.99 -16.16
N TYR A 423 -18.07 -24.24 -16.64
CA TYR A 423 -17.33 -24.57 -17.86
C TYR A 423 -17.91 -23.83 -19.09
N GLN A 424 -19.23 -23.83 -19.25
CA GLN A 424 -19.92 -23.06 -20.30
C GLN A 424 -19.64 -21.56 -20.20
N ALA A 425 -19.65 -20.99 -18.99
CA ALA A 425 -19.30 -19.60 -18.73
C ALA A 425 -17.89 -19.24 -19.22
N LEU A 426 -16.88 -20.02 -18.83
CA LEU A 426 -15.49 -19.79 -19.23
C LEU A 426 -15.27 -19.98 -20.73
N VAL A 427 -15.99 -20.91 -21.36
CA VAL A 427 -15.98 -21.08 -22.82
C VAL A 427 -16.60 -19.86 -23.51
N SER A 428 -17.75 -19.35 -23.04
CA SER A 428 -18.39 -18.13 -23.55
C SER A 428 -17.49 -16.89 -23.38
N LEU A 429 -16.84 -16.72 -22.22
CA LEU A 429 -15.86 -15.64 -22.02
C LEU A 429 -14.69 -15.74 -23.00
N LYS A 430 -14.17 -16.95 -23.23
CA LYS A 430 -13.07 -17.18 -24.17
C LYS A 430 -13.47 -16.96 -25.63
N SER A 431 -14.74 -17.15 -26.00
CA SER A 431 -15.27 -16.80 -27.32
C SER A 431 -15.73 -15.34 -27.44
N GLY A 432 -15.60 -14.53 -26.38
CA GLY A 432 -16.05 -13.13 -26.36
C GLY A 432 -17.55 -12.91 -26.19
N ASP A 433 -18.33 -13.95 -25.90
CA ASP A 433 -19.77 -13.87 -25.62
C ASP A 433 -20.00 -13.61 -24.13
N GLU A 434 -19.88 -12.34 -23.73
CA GLU A 434 -20.05 -11.93 -22.34
C GLU A 434 -21.49 -12.12 -21.84
N ASN A 435 -22.50 -12.03 -22.71
CA ASN A 435 -23.90 -12.19 -22.32
C ASN A 435 -24.20 -13.64 -21.93
N SER A 436 -23.81 -14.62 -22.76
CA SER A 436 -23.94 -16.03 -22.40
C SER A 436 -23.04 -16.40 -21.23
N ALA A 437 -21.84 -15.81 -21.14
CA ALA A 437 -20.97 -16.01 -19.98
C ALA A 437 -21.64 -15.60 -18.67
N MET A 438 -22.11 -14.35 -18.57
CA MET A 438 -22.76 -13.84 -17.35
C MET A 438 -24.01 -14.63 -16.99
N LYS A 439 -24.79 -15.09 -17.98
CA LYS A 439 -25.91 -16.01 -17.77
C LYS A 439 -25.43 -17.34 -17.16
N HIS A 440 -24.43 -17.98 -17.75
CA HIS A 440 -23.88 -19.24 -17.23
C HIS A 440 -23.18 -19.07 -15.87
N LEU A 441 -22.59 -17.91 -15.56
CA LEU A 441 -22.01 -17.61 -14.24
C LEU A 441 -23.09 -17.51 -13.16
N ARG A 442 -24.20 -16.83 -13.44
CA ARG A 442 -25.39 -16.81 -12.57
C ARG A 442 -25.88 -18.24 -12.34
N GLU A 443 -26.17 -18.98 -13.41
CA GLU A 443 -26.63 -20.37 -13.32
C GLU A 443 -25.62 -21.31 -12.62
N ALA A 444 -24.32 -20.99 -12.59
CA ALA A 444 -23.33 -21.78 -11.88
C ALA A 444 -23.37 -21.61 -10.35
N VAL A 445 -23.78 -20.43 -9.86
CA VAL A 445 -23.84 -20.07 -8.43
C VAL A 445 -25.25 -20.26 -7.86
N PHE A 446 -26.30 -19.96 -8.65
CA PHE A 446 -27.69 -19.87 -8.20
C PHE A 446 -28.34 -21.22 -7.81
N VAL A 447 -27.69 -22.36 -8.09
CA VAL A 447 -28.22 -23.73 -7.85
C VAL A 447 -28.46 -24.04 -6.35
N LEU A 448 -28.14 -23.13 -5.43
CA LEU A 448 -28.24 -23.32 -3.97
C LEU A 448 -28.95 -22.18 -3.21
N LEU A 449 -29.73 -21.33 -3.88
CA LEU A 449 -30.69 -20.39 -3.23
C LEU A 449 -32.16 -20.87 -3.31
N THR A 450 -32.38 -22.09 -3.83
CA THR A 450 -33.66 -22.81 -3.87
C THR A 450 -33.45 -24.23 -3.36
#